data_AF-A0A3D4R079-F1
#
_entry.id   AF-A0A3D4R079-F1
#
_cell.length_a   1.000
_cell.length_b   1.000
_cell.length_c   1.000
_cell.angle_alpha   90.00
_cell.angle_beta   90.00
_cell.angle_gamma   90.00
#
_symmetry.space_group_name_H-M   'P 1'
#
loop_
_entity.id
_entity.type
_entity.pdbx_description
1 polymer ?
#
loop_
_entity_poly.entity_id
_entity_poly.type
_entity_poly.pdbx_seq_one_letter_code
_entity_poly.pdbx_strand_id
1 'polypeptide(L)'
;LRQIKKMGSLKDMIGMIPGMGKIKALKDMEPDDGELVKIAAMIDSMTQKERSNYLIIDGRRRKRIALGSGTTVQDVNRLLKNYIEIRKMMKKMNAKGGVKALMRNFPF
;
A
#
# COMPACT_ATOMS: atom_id res chain seq x y z
N LEU A 1 5.54 -8.94 25.55
CA LEU A 1 6.97 -8.51 25.42
C LEU A 1 7.97 -9.62 25.04
N ARG A 2 7.64 -10.93 25.07
CA ARG A 2 8.54 -12.01 24.60
C ARG A 2 8.60 -12.24 23.07
N GLN A 3 7.73 -11.59 22.29
CA GLN A 3 7.69 -11.75 20.82
C GLN A 3 8.66 -10.84 20.06
N ILE A 4 9.23 -9.82 20.72
CA ILE A 4 10.21 -8.91 20.13
C ILE A 4 11.54 -9.63 19.83
N LYS A 5 11.84 -10.72 20.56
CA LYS A 5 13.08 -11.50 20.37
C LYS A 5 13.09 -12.39 19.11
N LYS A 6 11.94 -12.57 18.45
CA LYS A 6 11.82 -13.36 17.20
C LYS A 6 12.12 -12.54 15.93
N MET A 7 12.34 -11.23 16.05
CA MET A 7 12.63 -10.36 14.91
C MET A 7 14.10 -10.45 14.45
N GLY A 8 15.02 -10.83 15.35
CA GLY A 8 16.43 -11.07 15.01
C GLY A 8 16.62 -12.29 14.11
N SER A 9 15.99 -13.42 14.43
CA SER A 9 16.14 -14.67 13.67
C SER A 9 15.61 -14.57 12.23
N LEU A 10 14.56 -13.78 11.99
CA LEU A 10 14.04 -13.57 10.64
C LEU A 10 14.95 -12.67 9.80
N LYS A 11 15.65 -11.73 10.45
CA LYS A 11 16.59 -10.81 9.78
C LYS A 11 17.85 -11.54 9.32
N ASP A 12 18.36 -12.47 10.13
CA ASP A 12 19.55 -13.27 9.83
C ASP A 12 19.29 -14.30 8.72
N MET A 13 18.11 -14.94 8.72
CA MET A 13 17.74 -15.88 7.64
C MET A 13 17.64 -15.20 6.27
N ILE A 14 17.14 -13.95 6.22
CA ILE A 14 17.07 -13.17 4.97
C ILE A 14 18.46 -12.72 4.50
N GLY A 15 19.43 -12.63 5.41
CA GLY A 15 20.82 -12.26 5.11
C GLY A 15 21.64 -13.35 4.41
N MET A 16 21.20 -14.61 4.45
CA MET A 16 21.92 -15.75 3.87
C MET A 16 21.45 -16.14 2.45
N ILE A 17 20.47 -15.45 1.87
CA ILE A 17 20.01 -15.71 0.50
C ILE A 17 20.80 -14.81 -0.47
N PRO A 18 21.78 -15.36 -1.23
CA PRO A 18 22.51 -14.59 -2.23
C PRO A 18 21.56 -14.15 -3.36
N GLY A 19 21.72 -12.91 -3.84
CA GLY A 19 20.89 -12.34 -4.93
C GLY A 19 19.68 -11.52 -4.47
N MET A 20 19.42 -11.43 -3.16
CA MET A 20 18.25 -10.74 -2.61
C MET A 20 18.46 -9.24 -2.30
N GLY A 21 19.49 -8.60 -2.86
CA GLY A 21 19.78 -7.17 -2.65
C GLY A 21 18.61 -6.23 -3.01
N LYS A 22 17.70 -6.68 -3.88
CA LYS A 22 16.49 -5.94 -4.26
C LYS A 22 15.31 -6.11 -3.28
N ILE A 23 15.33 -7.13 -2.42
CA ILE A 23 14.31 -7.30 -1.37
C ILE A 23 14.69 -6.52 -0.10
N LYS A 24 15.97 -6.16 0.11
CA LYS A 24 16.34 -5.16 1.12
C LYS A 24 15.61 -3.83 0.91
N ALA A 25 15.48 -3.38 -0.34
CA ALA A 25 14.71 -2.17 -0.67
C ALA A 25 13.20 -2.31 -0.38
N LEU A 26 12.66 -3.53 -0.40
CA LEU A 26 11.28 -3.82 0.04
C LEU A 26 11.18 -3.93 1.58
N LYS A 27 12.27 -4.27 2.26
CA LYS A 27 12.37 -4.38 3.72
C LYS A 27 12.49 -3.02 4.39
N ASP A 28 13.08 -2.04 3.71
CA ASP A 28 13.06 -0.62 4.10
C ASP A 28 11.70 0.06 3.78
N MET A 29 10.76 -0.69 3.19
CA MET A 29 9.36 -0.30 3.04
C MET A 29 8.46 -0.99 4.07
N GLU A 30 8.96 -1.33 5.27
CA GLU A 30 8.04 -1.48 6.41
C GLU A 30 7.41 -0.09 6.62
N PRO A 31 6.12 0.10 6.29
CA PRO A 31 5.50 1.39 6.49
C PRO A 31 5.56 1.67 7.99
N ASP A 32 6.17 2.80 8.35
CA ASP A 32 6.19 3.28 9.73
C ASP A 32 4.77 3.19 10.31
N ASP A 33 4.64 2.66 11.53
CA ASP A 33 3.33 2.49 12.17
C ASP A 33 2.56 3.82 12.19
N GLY A 34 3.27 4.94 12.32
CA GLY A 34 2.71 6.29 12.23
C GLY A 34 2.19 6.67 10.84
N GLU A 35 2.80 6.19 9.77
CA GLU A 35 2.33 6.41 8.41
C GLU A 35 1.07 5.60 8.10
N LEU A 36 1.00 4.35 8.58
CA LEU A 36 -0.21 3.54 8.47
C LEU A 36 -1.40 4.18 9.18
N VAL A 37 -1.20 4.71 10.40
CA VAL A 37 -2.23 5.43 11.14
C VAL A 37 -2.74 6.66 10.37
N LYS A 38 -1.83 7.44 9.76
CA LYS A 38 -2.22 8.58 8.93
C LYS A 38 -3.02 8.15 7.70
N ILE A 39 -2.64 7.06 7.05
CA ILE A 39 -3.37 6.51 5.90
C ILE A 39 -4.77 6.07 6.31
N ALA A 40 -4.90 5.35 7.43
CA ALA A 40 -6.19 4.94 7.96
C ALA A 40 -7.09 6.16 8.27
N ALA A 41 -6.56 7.16 8.98
CA ALA A 41 -7.29 8.39 9.29
C ALA A 41 -7.76 9.14 8.03
N MET A 42 -6.94 9.20 6.98
CA MET A 42 -7.31 9.80 5.69
C MET A 42 -8.46 9.04 5.02
N ILE A 43 -8.42 7.70 5.01
CA ILE A 43 -9.46 6.85 4.42
C ILE A 43 -10.76 6.93 5.23
N ASP A 44 -10.68 7.01 6.56
CA ASP A 44 -11.83 7.13 7.44
C ASP A 44 -12.53 8.49 7.28
N SER A 45 -11.78 9.53 6.94
CA SER A 45 -12.30 10.86 6.64
C SER A 45 -13.03 10.95 5.28
N MET A 46 -12.91 9.94 4.42
CA MET A 46 -13.62 9.86 3.15
C MET A 46 -15.06 9.38 3.31
N THR A 47 -15.95 9.89 2.47
CA THR A 47 -17.30 9.33 2.32
C THR A 47 -17.27 8.00 1.57
N GLN A 48 -18.30 7.17 1.73
CA GLN A 48 -18.40 5.89 1.00
C GLN A 48 -18.29 6.07 -0.52
N LYS A 49 -18.92 7.13 -1.07
CA LYS A 49 -18.85 7.45 -2.50
C LYS A 49 -17.41 7.76 -2.96
N GLU A 50 -16.64 8.47 -2.14
CA GLU A 50 -15.24 8.81 -2.43
C GLU A 50 -14.33 7.58 -2.36
N ARG A 51 -14.57 6.69 -1.39
CA ARG A 51 -13.83 5.42 -1.27
C ARG A 51 -14.07 4.49 -2.45
N SER A 52 -15.32 4.42 -2.94
CA SER A 52 -15.67 3.61 -4.11
C SER A 52 -15.17 4.22 -5.42
N ASN A 53 -15.09 5.56 -5.51
CA ASN A 53 -14.68 6.25 -6.72
C ASN A 53 -13.74 7.43 -6.42
N TYR A 54 -12.44 7.23 -6.59
CA TYR A 54 -11.47 8.30 -6.38
C TYR A 54 -11.59 9.47 -7.38
N LEU A 55 -12.26 9.29 -8.53
CA LEU A 55 -12.37 10.34 -9.56
C LEU A 55 -13.23 11.52 -9.11
N ILE A 56 -14.13 11.33 -8.14
CA ILE A 56 -14.95 12.42 -7.62
C ILE A 56 -14.20 13.30 -6.61
N ILE A 57 -12.96 12.92 -6.21
CA ILE A 57 -12.17 13.62 -5.20
C ILE A 57 -11.46 14.84 -5.81
N ASP A 58 -12.19 15.95 -5.85
CA ASP A 58 -11.73 17.28 -6.24
C ASP A 58 -10.94 18.00 -5.13
N GLY A 59 -10.47 19.23 -5.41
CA GLY A 59 -9.68 20.02 -4.46
C GLY A 59 -10.42 20.36 -3.16
N ARG A 60 -11.74 20.59 -3.22
CA ARG A 60 -12.55 20.89 -2.01
C ARG A 60 -12.64 19.66 -1.12
N ARG A 61 -12.86 18.48 -1.71
CA ARG A 61 -12.89 17.20 -0.98
C ARG A 61 -11.54 16.84 -0.39
N ARG A 62 -10.44 17.08 -1.12
CA ARG A 62 -9.08 16.86 -0.56
C ARG A 62 -8.81 17.74 0.65
N LYS A 63 -9.23 19.02 0.60
CA LYS A 63 -9.14 19.93 1.76
C LYS A 63 -9.97 19.42 2.94
N ARG A 64 -11.20 18.95 2.70
CA ARG A 64 -12.06 18.36 3.74
C ARG A 64 -11.42 17.12 4.38
N ILE A 65 -10.91 16.20 3.55
CA ILE A 65 -10.28 14.95 4.02
C ILE A 65 -9.06 15.29 4.86
N ALA A 66 -8.16 16.15 4.35
CA ALA A 66 -6.94 16.57 5.06
C ALA A 66 -7.26 17.18 6.44
N LEU A 67 -8.25 18.06 6.52
CA LEU A 67 -8.69 18.64 7.79
C LEU A 67 -9.30 17.61 8.74
N GLY A 68 -10.09 16.65 8.22
CA GLY A 68 -10.71 15.58 9.01
C GLY A 68 -9.71 14.55 9.54
N SER A 69 -8.62 14.31 8.83
CA SER A 69 -7.58 13.35 9.20
C SER A 69 -6.39 13.97 9.93
N GLY A 70 -6.35 15.30 10.09
CA GLY A 70 -5.20 16.01 10.67
C GLY A 70 -3.93 15.94 9.79
N THR A 71 -4.10 15.81 8.47
CA THR A 71 -3.00 15.70 7.50
C THR A 71 -3.01 16.88 6.53
N THR A 72 -2.04 16.91 5.62
CA THR A 72 -1.97 17.95 4.59
C THR A 72 -2.69 17.52 3.31
N VAL A 73 -3.02 18.49 2.44
CA VAL A 73 -3.59 18.20 1.11
C VAL A 73 -2.60 17.43 0.24
N GLN A 74 -1.31 17.65 0.45
CA GLN A 74 -0.21 16.97 -0.22
C GLN A 74 -0.18 15.48 0.13
N ASP A 75 -0.43 15.13 1.40
CA ASP A 75 -0.51 13.73 1.85
C ASP A 75 -1.68 13.02 1.17
N VAL A 76 -2.85 13.67 1.10
CA VAL A 76 -4.02 13.14 0.40
C VAL A 76 -3.72 12.96 -1.09
N ASN A 77 -3.01 13.90 -1.73
CA ASN A 77 -2.58 13.77 -3.13
C ASN A 77 -1.65 12.58 -3.34
N ARG A 78 -0.69 12.35 -2.43
CA ARG A 78 0.23 11.21 -2.47
C ARG A 78 -0.52 9.89 -2.34
N LEU A 79 -1.46 9.80 -1.40
CA LEU A 79 -2.33 8.64 -1.22
C LEU A 79 -3.10 8.31 -2.51
N LEU A 80 -3.72 9.31 -3.14
CA LEU A 80 -4.47 9.13 -4.38
C LEU A 80 -3.59 8.68 -5.54
N LYS A 81 -2.37 9.22 -5.66
CA LYS A 81 -1.40 8.78 -6.68
C LYS A 81 -1.01 7.32 -6.49
N ASN A 82 -0.63 6.94 -5.27
CA ASN A 82 -0.26 5.57 -4.93
C ASN A 82 -1.41 4.59 -5.22
N TYR A 83 -2.64 4.97 -4.86
CA TYR A 83 -3.84 4.19 -5.17
C TYR A 83 -4.05 3.99 -6.67
N ILE A 84 -3.88 5.04 -7.48
CA ILE A 84 -4.00 4.95 -8.94
C ILE A 84 -2.93 4.02 -9.53
N GLU A 85 -1.71 4.06 -9.03
CA GLU A 85 -0.61 3.19 -9.47
C GLU A 85 -0.90 1.72 -9.16
N ILE A 86 -1.32 1.42 -7.93
CA ILE A 86 -1.72 0.08 -7.51
C ILE A 86 -2.89 -0.40 -8.39
N ARG A 87 -3.91 0.43 -8.60
CA ARG A 87 -5.06 0.10 -9.46
C ARG A 87 -4.63 -0.17 -10.90
N LYS A 88 -3.71 0.62 -11.46
CA LYS A 88 -3.15 0.41 -12.81
C LYS A 88 -2.40 -0.93 -12.88
N MET A 89 -1.62 -1.26 -11.86
CA MET A 89 -0.92 -2.54 -11.77
C MET A 89 -1.90 -3.72 -11.70
N MET A 90 -2.92 -3.65 -10.84
CA MET A 90 -3.99 -4.65 -10.73
C MET A 90 -4.75 -4.81 -12.06
N LYS A 91 -5.07 -3.71 -12.73
CA LYS A 91 -5.71 -3.74 -14.05
C LYS A 91 -4.82 -4.40 -15.10
N LYS A 92 -3.51 -4.11 -15.12
CA LYS A 92 -2.56 -4.76 -16.04
C LYS A 92 -2.42 -6.26 -15.76
N MET A 93 -2.43 -6.66 -14.50
CA MET A 93 -2.38 -8.06 -14.07
C MET A 93 -3.65 -8.84 -14.48
N ASN A 94 -4.83 -8.23 -14.31
CA ASN A 94 -6.11 -8.80 -14.76
C ASN A 94 -6.24 -8.81 -16.28
N ALA A 95 -5.79 -7.77 -16.98
CA ALA A 95 -5.88 -7.65 -18.43
C ALA A 95 -4.94 -8.61 -19.18
N LYS A 96 -3.79 -8.97 -18.61
CA LYS A 96 -2.85 -9.95 -19.21
C LYS A 96 -3.18 -11.41 -18.86
N GLY A 97 -4.38 -11.69 -18.37
CA GLY A 97 -4.75 -13.05 -17.96
C GLY A 97 -3.84 -13.60 -16.86
N GLY A 98 -3.24 -12.73 -16.02
CA GLY A 98 -2.23 -13.13 -15.03
C GLY A 98 -2.73 -14.17 -14.03
N VAL A 99 -4.00 -14.12 -13.64
CA VAL A 99 -4.65 -15.15 -12.81
C VAL A 99 -4.85 -16.45 -13.58
N LYS A 100 -5.22 -16.38 -14.86
CA LYS A 100 -5.39 -17.55 -15.75
C LYS A 100 -4.05 -18.18 -16.13
N ALA A 101 -2.99 -17.38 -16.26
CA ALA A 101 -1.62 -17.82 -16.52
C ALA A 101 -0.97 -18.41 -15.25
N LEU A 102 -1.23 -17.82 -14.07
CA LEU A 102 -0.86 -18.42 -12.77
C LEU A 102 -1.59 -19.75 -12.56
N MET A 103 -2.92 -19.80 -12.74
CA MET A 103 -3.70 -21.04 -12.59
C MET A 103 -3.35 -22.10 -13.63
N ARG A 104 -2.96 -21.73 -14.86
CA ARG A 104 -2.51 -22.68 -15.88
C ARG A 104 -1.13 -23.27 -15.57
N ASN A 105 -0.33 -22.64 -14.72
CA ASN A 105 1.03 -23.07 -14.36
C ASN A 105 1.09 -23.73 -12.97
N PHE A 106 -0.05 -23.93 -12.31
CA PHE A 106 -0.17 -24.81 -11.15
C PHE A 106 -0.74 -26.16 -11.62
N PRO A 107 0.08 -27.23 -11.64
CA PRO A 107 -0.44 -28.56 -11.89
C PRO A 107 -1.26 -28.97 -10.66
N PHE A 108 -2.47 -29.48 -10.90
CA PHE A 108 -3.02 -30.51 -10.05
C PHE A 108 -2.34 -31.82 -10.43
#